data_AF-A0A7W0XAQ3-F1
#
_entry.id   AF-A0A7W0XAQ3-F1
#
_cell.length_a   1.000
_cell.length_b   1.000
_cell.length_c   1.000
_cell.angle_alpha   90.00
_cell.angle_beta   90.00
_cell.angle_gamma   90.00
#
_symmetry.space_group_name_H-M   'P 1'
#
loop_
_entity.id
_entity.type
_entity.pdbx_description
1 polymer ?
#
loop_
_entity_poly.entity_id
_entity_poly.type
_entity_poly.pdbx_seq_one_letter_code
_entity_poly.pdbx_strand_id
1 'polypeptide(L)'
;VPGAAVVAGMAPAEVEACGLSPSRAVTLVKAAREVARGRVDLHDPSRHERDWRRLRAIRGVGSWTVEYLALHGQGRDDLLPHGDLAYIKLVGLLAGLGRRATEEEVREYFAPFAPYAGLAGTALAHAMAGGAFGPAPGVTTRQRAVRHAAYH
;
A
#
# COMPACT_ATOMS: atom_id res chain seq x y z
N VAL A 1 18.92 10.16 -1.01
CA VAL A 1 18.57 8.73 -0.74
C VAL A 1 19.62 7.85 -1.39
N PRO A 2 20.10 6.76 -0.74
CA PRO A 2 21.12 5.88 -1.32
C PRO A 2 20.59 5.13 -2.54
N GLY A 3 21.43 4.98 -3.58
CA GLY A 3 21.08 4.20 -4.77
C GLY A 3 21.09 2.69 -4.51
N ALA A 4 20.46 1.92 -5.42
CA ALA A 4 20.35 0.46 -5.28
C ALA A 4 21.71 -0.25 -5.15
N ALA A 5 22.75 0.21 -5.86
CA ALA A 5 24.09 -0.37 -5.77
C ALA A 5 24.69 -0.26 -4.35
N VAL A 6 24.47 0.88 -3.68
CA VAL A 6 24.92 1.09 -2.29
C VAL A 6 24.20 0.12 -1.37
N VAL A 7 22.86 0.08 -1.42
CA VAL A 7 22.05 -0.80 -0.57
C VAL A 7 22.34 -2.29 -0.85
N ALA A 8 22.62 -2.65 -2.10
CA ALA A 8 22.96 -4.02 -2.48
C ALA A 8 24.28 -4.53 -1.87
N GLY A 9 25.22 -3.61 -1.64
CA GLY A 9 26.53 -3.85 -1.03
C GLY A 9 26.50 -3.91 0.50
N MET A 10 25.45 -3.39 1.14
CA MET A 10 25.30 -3.42 2.60
C MET A 10 24.98 -4.83 3.11
N ALA A 11 25.49 -5.15 4.29
CA ALA A 11 25.00 -6.25 5.10
C ALA A 11 23.60 -5.91 5.64
N PRO A 12 22.68 -6.89 5.77
CA PRO A 12 21.36 -6.63 6.36
C PRO A 12 21.40 -5.99 7.75
N ALA A 13 22.41 -6.30 8.57
CA ALA A 13 22.58 -5.69 9.90
C ALA A 13 22.85 -4.18 9.85
N GLU A 14 23.53 -3.69 8.81
CA GLU A 14 23.74 -2.24 8.62
C GLU A 14 22.44 -1.53 8.27
N VAL A 15 21.56 -2.18 7.49
CA VAL A 15 20.24 -1.66 7.15
C VAL A 15 19.28 -1.74 8.35
N GLU A 16 19.38 -2.79 9.17
CA GLU A 16 18.65 -2.92 10.44
C GLU A 16 19.02 -1.81 11.42
N ALA A 17 20.31 -1.46 11.51
CA ALA A 17 20.79 -0.35 12.34
C ALA A 17 20.17 1.01 11.95
N CYS A 18 19.60 1.13 10.74
CA CYS A 18 18.82 2.30 10.30
C CYS A 18 17.33 2.26 10.74
N GLY A 19 16.93 1.30 11.58
CA GLY A 19 15.58 1.20 12.15
C GLY A 19 14.60 0.30 11.39
N LEU A 20 15.08 -0.49 10.43
CA LEU A 20 14.26 -1.53 9.78
C LEU A 20 14.22 -2.80 10.64
N SER A 21 13.11 -3.54 10.59
CA SER A 21 13.11 -4.89 11.17
C SER A 21 14.11 -5.80 10.43
N PRO A 22 14.66 -6.83 11.10
CA PRO A 22 15.61 -7.76 10.47
C PRO A 22 15.10 -8.35 9.16
N SER A 23 13.82 -8.75 9.12
CA SER A 23 13.18 -9.31 7.93
C SER A 23 13.05 -8.30 6.78
N ARG A 24 12.74 -7.03 7.09
CA ARG A 24 12.65 -5.95 6.09
C ARG A 24 14.02 -5.55 5.58
N ALA A 25 15.03 -5.51 6.43
CA ALA A 25 16.41 -5.26 6.04
C ALA A 25 16.92 -6.30 5.04
N VAL A 26 16.73 -7.60 5.33
CA VAL A 26 17.06 -8.69 4.40
C VAL A 26 16.30 -8.56 3.08
N THR A 27 15.01 -8.22 3.15
CA THR A 27 14.16 -8.04 1.95
C THR A 27 14.66 -6.89 1.08
N LEU A 28 14.97 -5.75 1.68
CA LEU A 28 15.44 -4.55 1.00
C LEU A 28 16.79 -4.78 0.31
N VAL A 29 17.75 -5.40 0.99
CA VAL A 29 19.06 -5.74 0.39
C VAL A 29 18.89 -6.71 -0.79
N LYS A 30 18.01 -7.71 -0.67
CA LYS A 30 17.70 -8.64 -1.79
C LYS A 30 17.10 -7.91 -2.98
N ALA A 31 16.11 -7.03 -2.76
CA ALA A 31 15.50 -6.24 -3.82
C ALA A 31 16.53 -5.31 -4.49
N ALA A 32 17.35 -4.62 -3.69
CA ALA A 32 18.43 -3.77 -4.18
C ALA A 32 19.43 -4.54 -5.06
N ARG A 33 19.75 -5.80 -4.72
CA ARG A 33 20.61 -6.67 -5.55
C ARG A 33 19.96 -7.11 -6.87
N GLU A 34 18.64 -7.18 -6.95
CA GLU A 34 17.96 -7.42 -8.23
C GLU A 34 18.08 -6.19 -9.14
N VAL A 35 17.91 -4.99 -8.58
CA VAL A 35 18.02 -3.72 -9.30
C VAL A 35 19.46 -3.43 -9.71
N ALA A 36 20.42 -3.52 -8.77
CA ALA A 36 21.82 -3.24 -9.03
C ALA A 36 22.46 -4.15 -10.10
N ARG A 37 21.89 -5.35 -10.30
CA ARG A 37 22.33 -6.30 -11.34
C ARG A 37 21.53 -6.17 -12.65
N GLY A 38 20.68 -5.14 -12.79
CA GLY A 38 19.87 -4.88 -13.98
C GLY A 38 18.71 -5.86 -14.22
N ARG A 39 18.46 -6.79 -13.29
CA ARG A 39 17.41 -7.81 -13.46
C ARG A 39 16.02 -7.26 -13.19
N VAL A 40 15.93 -6.21 -12.39
CA VAL A 40 14.74 -5.39 -12.17
C VAL A 40 15.09 -3.97 -12.59
N ASP A 41 14.28 -3.40 -13.46
CA ASP A 41 14.30 -1.98 -13.78
C ASP A 41 13.06 -1.34 -13.16
N LEU A 42 13.28 -0.39 -12.25
CA LEU A 42 12.20 0.30 -11.56
C LEU A 42 11.59 1.42 -12.40
N HIS A 43 12.28 1.89 -13.44
CA HIS A 43 11.96 3.11 -14.16
C HIS A 43 11.40 2.86 -15.55
N ASP A 44 11.73 1.74 -16.19
CA ASP A 44 11.18 1.34 -17.50
C ASP A 44 9.73 0.80 -17.36
N PRO A 45 8.70 1.55 -17.78
CA PRO A 45 7.30 1.13 -17.63
C PRO A 45 6.95 -0.14 -18.40
N SER A 46 7.65 -0.41 -19.51
CA SER A 46 7.41 -1.60 -20.32
C SER A 46 7.82 -2.90 -19.61
N ARG A 47 8.60 -2.78 -18.54
CA ARG A 47 9.15 -3.91 -17.77
C ARG A 47 8.47 -4.15 -16.43
N HIS A 48 7.69 -3.19 -15.94
CA HIS A 48 7.14 -3.18 -14.58
C HIS A 48 6.47 -4.50 -14.21
N GLU A 49 5.52 -5.01 -15.00
CA GLU A 49 4.77 -6.23 -14.69
C GLU A 49 5.68 -7.47 -14.60
N ARG A 50 6.68 -7.56 -15.50
CA ARG A 50 7.68 -8.63 -15.47
C ARG A 50 8.54 -8.52 -14.22
N ASP A 51 8.99 -7.33 -13.91
CA ASP A 51 9.97 -7.09 -12.86
C ASP A 51 9.29 -7.15 -11.48
N TRP A 52 8.01 -6.82 -11.39
CA TRP A 52 7.14 -7.09 -10.24
C TRP A 52 7.00 -8.57 -9.93
N ARG A 53 6.77 -9.42 -10.95
CA ARG A 53 6.76 -10.89 -10.73
C ARG A 53 8.07 -11.36 -10.12
N ARG A 54 9.19 -10.78 -10.56
CA ARG A 54 10.52 -11.06 -10.01
C ARG A 54 10.68 -10.56 -8.58
N LEU A 55 10.23 -9.35 -8.27
CA LEU A 55 10.24 -8.79 -6.92
C LEU A 55 9.38 -9.62 -5.95
N ARG A 56 8.20 -10.09 -6.38
CA ARG A 56 7.30 -10.95 -5.57
C ARG A 56 7.91 -12.31 -5.21
N ALA A 57 8.93 -12.77 -5.91
CA ALA A 57 9.66 -13.98 -5.53
C ALA A 57 10.54 -13.76 -4.28
N ILE A 58 10.78 -12.52 -3.87
CA ILE A 58 11.51 -12.18 -2.66
C ILE A 58 10.55 -12.30 -1.46
N ARG A 59 10.86 -13.21 -0.52
CA ARG A 59 10.12 -13.32 0.73
C ARG A 59 10.03 -11.95 1.43
N GLY A 60 8.81 -11.51 1.72
CA GLY A 60 8.53 -10.19 2.30
C GLY A 60 7.96 -9.18 1.31
N VAL A 61 7.98 -9.48 0.00
CA VAL A 61 7.37 -8.66 -1.05
C VAL A 61 6.07 -9.31 -1.52
N GLY A 62 4.93 -8.75 -1.13
CA GLY A 62 3.59 -9.22 -1.53
C GLY A 62 2.96 -8.36 -2.63
N SER A 63 1.73 -8.70 -3.02
CA SER A 63 0.92 -7.89 -3.96
C SER A 63 0.81 -6.45 -3.49
N TRP A 64 0.47 -6.24 -2.23
CA TRP A 64 0.38 -4.90 -1.63
C TRP A 64 1.67 -4.08 -1.81
N THR A 65 2.84 -4.66 -1.57
CA THR A 65 4.13 -3.96 -1.71
C THR A 65 4.39 -3.54 -3.16
N VAL A 66 4.07 -4.42 -4.11
CA VAL A 66 4.23 -4.13 -5.54
C VAL A 66 3.24 -3.07 -6.02
N GLU A 67 1.98 -3.18 -5.63
CA GLU A 67 0.96 -2.20 -6.02
C GLU A 67 1.24 -0.83 -5.38
N TYR A 68 1.76 -0.80 -4.14
CA TYR A 68 2.24 0.43 -3.51
C TYR A 68 3.42 1.04 -4.26
N LEU A 69 4.40 0.22 -4.66
CA LEU A 69 5.53 0.64 -5.49
C LEU A 69 5.05 1.18 -6.84
N ALA A 70 4.07 0.51 -7.47
CA ALA A 70 3.50 0.92 -8.74
C ALA A 70 2.93 2.35 -8.65
N LEU A 71 2.02 2.58 -7.71
CA LEU A 71 1.34 3.87 -7.56
C LEU A 71 2.31 4.98 -7.10
N HIS A 72 3.02 4.78 -6.00
CA HIS A 72 3.78 5.86 -5.35
C HIS A 72 5.24 5.94 -5.79
N GLY A 73 5.81 4.87 -6.33
CA GLY A 73 7.21 4.81 -6.74
C GLY A 73 7.43 4.84 -8.25
N GLN A 74 6.44 4.45 -9.05
CA GLN A 74 6.60 4.24 -10.49
C GLN A 74 5.60 5.02 -11.36
N GLY A 75 4.70 5.80 -10.75
CA GLY A 75 3.72 6.61 -11.47
C GLY A 75 2.67 5.77 -12.21
N ARG A 76 2.38 4.56 -11.73
CA ARG A 76 1.34 3.68 -12.28
C ARG A 76 -0.01 4.10 -11.71
N ASP A 77 -0.56 5.14 -12.33
CA ASP A 77 -1.85 5.74 -12.01
C ASP A 77 -3.05 4.81 -12.24
N ASP A 78 -2.83 3.68 -12.91
CA ASP A 78 -3.79 2.62 -13.17
C ASP A 78 -3.94 1.61 -12.01
N LEU A 79 -3.04 1.65 -11.02
CA LEU A 79 -3.02 0.70 -9.91
C LEU A 79 -3.07 1.40 -8.55
N LEU A 80 -3.72 0.75 -7.60
CA LEU A 80 -3.67 1.07 -6.17
C LEU A 80 -3.39 -0.20 -5.37
N PRO A 81 -2.90 -0.10 -4.13
CA PRO A 81 -2.76 -1.26 -3.26
C PRO A 81 -4.13 -1.77 -2.81
N HIS A 82 -4.75 -2.67 -3.58
CA HIS A 82 -6.12 -3.15 -3.34
C HIS A 82 -6.25 -3.85 -1.98
N GLY A 83 -5.19 -4.52 -1.55
CA GLY A 83 -5.10 -5.18 -0.24
C GLY A 83 -4.86 -4.21 0.94
N ASP A 84 -4.81 -2.90 0.72
CA ASP A 84 -4.61 -1.94 1.80
C ASP A 84 -5.84 -1.87 2.72
N LEU A 85 -5.61 -1.88 4.03
CA LEU A 85 -6.69 -1.85 5.00
C LEU A 85 -7.55 -0.58 4.90
N ALA A 86 -6.97 0.55 4.48
CA ALA A 86 -7.72 1.78 4.26
C ALA A 86 -8.69 1.63 3.08
N TYR A 87 -8.23 1.10 1.94
CA TYR A 87 -9.09 0.86 0.78
C TYR A 87 -10.15 -0.22 1.06
N ILE A 88 -9.79 -1.29 1.75
CA ILE A 88 -10.73 -2.34 2.19
C ILE A 88 -11.87 -1.77 3.04
N LYS A 89 -11.56 -0.88 4.00
CA LYS A 89 -12.57 -0.24 4.85
C LYS A 89 -13.40 0.78 4.06
N LEU A 90 -12.73 1.55 3.21
CA LEU A 90 -13.34 2.57 2.37
C LEU A 90 -14.38 1.98 1.43
N VAL A 91 -13.99 0.95 0.65
CA VAL A 91 -14.90 0.27 -0.26
C VAL A 91 -16.02 -0.44 0.50
N GLY A 92 -15.71 -1.08 1.63
CA GLY A 92 -16.74 -1.70 2.48
C GLY A 92 -17.81 -0.70 2.95
N LEU A 93 -17.41 0.54 3.24
CA LEU A 93 -18.32 1.63 3.57
C LEU A 93 -19.11 2.13 2.36
N LEU A 94 -18.42 2.51 1.28
CA LEU A 94 -19.03 3.17 0.12
C LEU A 94 -19.93 2.24 -0.69
N ALA A 95 -19.57 0.96 -0.78
CA ALA A 95 -20.40 -0.07 -1.41
C ALA A 95 -21.50 -0.62 -0.47
N GLY A 96 -21.61 -0.11 0.77
CA GLY A 96 -22.68 -0.49 1.69
C GLY A 96 -22.65 -1.96 2.12
N LEU A 97 -21.48 -2.59 2.17
CA LEU A 97 -21.37 -4.05 2.38
C LEU A 97 -21.73 -4.50 3.80
N GLY A 98 -21.79 -3.58 4.77
CA GLY A 98 -21.96 -3.91 6.19
C GLY A 98 -20.76 -4.66 6.80
N ARG A 99 -19.68 -4.85 6.03
CA ARG A 99 -18.43 -5.50 6.41
C ARG A 99 -17.26 -4.86 5.67
N ARG A 100 -16.05 -5.29 5.99
CA ARG A 100 -14.87 -4.98 5.18
C ARG A 100 -15.01 -5.61 3.80
N ALA A 101 -14.58 -4.87 2.78
CA ALA A 101 -14.44 -5.43 1.43
C ALA A 101 -13.32 -6.48 1.40
N THR A 102 -13.36 -7.38 0.42
CA THR A 102 -12.23 -8.22 0.03
C THR A 102 -11.30 -7.44 -0.90
N GLU A 103 -10.08 -7.92 -1.10
CA GLU A 103 -9.14 -7.32 -2.08
C GLU A 103 -9.75 -7.32 -3.50
N GLU A 104 -10.49 -8.37 -3.86
CA GLU A 104 -11.17 -8.45 -5.16
C GLU A 104 -12.31 -7.45 -5.28
N GLU A 105 -13.11 -7.27 -4.24
CA GLU A 105 -14.17 -6.24 -4.23
C GLU A 105 -13.59 -4.83 -4.34
N VAL A 106 -12.41 -4.56 -3.76
CA VAL A 106 -11.71 -3.28 -3.95
C VAL A 106 -11.27 -3.13 -5.40
N ARG A 107 -10.74 -4.19 -6.02
CA ARG A 107 -10.36 -4.21 -7.45
C ARG A 107 -11.54 -3.92 -8.36
N GLU A 108 -12.66 -4.60 -8.15
CA GLU A 108 -13.90 -4.41 -8.91
C GLU A 108 -14.46 -2.99 -8.72
N TYR A 109 -14.45 -2.46 -7.49
CA TYR A 109 -14.95 -1.13 -7.19
C TYR A 109 -14.21 -0.03 -7.97
N PHE A 110 -12.89 -0.18 -8.14
CA PHE A 110 -12.06 0.81 -8.84
C PHE A 110 -11.88 0.53 -10.33
N ALA A 111 -12.28 -0.65 -10.84
CA ALA A 111 -12.14 -1.00 -12.26
C ALA A 111 -12.80 0.00 -13.24
N PRO A 112 -13.99 0.59 -12.95
CA PRO A 112 -14.62 1.59 -13.83
C PRO A 112 -13.82 2.89 -13.99
N PHE A 113 -12.84 3.14 -13.13
CA PHE A 113 -12.01 4.36 -13.17
C PHE A 113 -10.78 4.21 -14.07
N ALA A 114 -10.63 3.10 -14.79
CA ALA A 114 -9.56 2.94 -15.77
C ALA A 114 -9.53 4.10 -16.79
N PRO A 115 -8.33 4.56 -17.20
CA PRO A 115 -7.01 4.06 -16.84
C PRO A 115 -6.43 4.69 -15.55
N TYR A 116 -7.23 5.36 -14.73
CA TYR A 116 -6.79 6.17 -13.59
C TYR A 116 -7.28 5.63 -12.23
N ALA A 117 -7.44 4.32 -12.09
CA ALA A 117 -7.96 3.70 -10.87
C ALA A 117 -7.12 4.04 -9.62
N GLY A 118 -5.80 4.13 -9.77
CA GLY A 118 -4.87 4.56 -8.72
C GLY A 118 -5.09 6.00 -8.26
N LEU A 119 -5.30 6.92 -9.21
CA LEU A 119 -5.61 8.31 -8.91
C LEU A 119 -7.00 8.46 -8.29
N ALA A 120 -8.01 7.74 -8.79
CA ALA A 120 -9.35 7.73 -8.22
C ALA A 120 -9.35 7.23 -6.77
N GLY A 121 -8.63 6.15 -6.50
CA GLY A 121 -8.41 5.65 -5.14
C GLY A 121 -7.75 6.69 -4.25
N THR A 122 -6.65 7.28 -4.72
CA THR A 122 -5.91 8.31 -3.97
C THR A 122 -6.80 9.52 -3.65
N ALA A 123 -7.58 10.01 -4.61
CA ALA A 123 -8.49 11.13 -4.42
C ALA A 123 -9.58 10.81 -3.40
N LEU A 124 -10.17 9.62 -3.49
CA LEU A 124 -11.22 9.17 -2.58
C LEU A 124 -10.72 8.97 -1.15
N ALA A 125 -9.51 8.41 -0.99
CA ALA A 125 -8.85 8.28 0.30
C ALA A 125 -8.57 9.66 0.94
N HIS A 126 -8.12 10.64 0.15
CA HIS A 126 -7.94 12.02 0.62
C HIS A 126 -9.28 12.66 1.04
N ALA A 127 -10.33 12.50 0.24
CA ALA A 127 -11.65 13.03 0.57
C ALA A 127 -12.20 12.44 1.89
N MET A 128 -12.01 11.14 2.13
CA MET A 128 -12.34 10.49 3.41
C MET A 128 -11.55 11.05 4.58
N ALA A 129 -10.22 11.19 4.44
CA ALA A 129 -9.38 11.74 5.49
C ALA A 129 -9.74 13.20 5.80
N GLY A 130 -10.21 13.95 4.79
CA GLY A 130 -10.75 15.31 4.93
C GLY A 130 -12.17 15.39 5.48
N GLY A 131 -12.81 14.27 5.80
CA GLY A 131 -14.16 14.24 6.38
C GLY A 131 -15.30 14.49 5.39
N ALA A 132 -15.06 14.35 4.08
CA ALA A 132 -16.08 14.56 3.05
C ALA A 132 -17.24 13.55 3.14
N PHE A 133 -16.98 12.39 3.74
CA PHE A 133 -17.99 11.39 4.02
C PHE A 133 -18.33 11.48 5.50
N GLY A 134 -19.55 11.94 5.79
CA GLY A 134 -20.08 12.02 7.16
C GLY A 134 -20.07 10.66 7.86
N PRO A 135 -20.41 10.60 9.16
CA PRO A 135 -20.48 9.33 9.87
C PRO A 135 -21.39 8.35 9.11
N ALA A 136 -20.91 7.12 8.96
CA ALA A 136 -21.67 6.05 8.31
C ALA A 136 -23.09 5.98 8.92
N PRO A 137 -24.17 5.96 8.10
CA PRO A 137 -25.51 5.76 8.62
C PRO A 137 -25.54 4.44 9.39
N GLY A 138 -25.81 4.49 10.69
CA GLY A 138 -25.94 3.29 11.54
C GLY A 138 -24.86 3.08 12.61
N VAL A 139 -23.81 3.91 12.69
CA VAL A 139 -22.98 3.96 13.92
C VAL A 139 -23.66 4.88 14.91
N THR A 140 -24.63 4.34 15.64
CA THR A 140 -25.30 5.06 16.73
C THR A 140 -24.26 5.57 17.70
N THR A 141 -24.28 6.89 17.91
CA THR A 141 -23.50 7.61 18.92
C THR A 141 -23.86 7.10 20.31
N ARG A 142 -23.26 6.00 20.76
CA ARG A 142 -23.41 5.53 22.14
C ARG A 142 -22.11 4.95 22.69
N GLN A 143 -21.03 5.74 22.60
CA GLN A 143 -19.81 5.47 23.38
C GLN A 143 -19.00 6.73 23.70
N ARG A 144 -19.62 7.92 23.65
CA ARG A 144 -18.99 9.19 24.03
C ARG A 144 -19.52 9.75 25.37
N ALA A 145 -19.90 8.87 26.29
CA ALA A 145 -20.37 9.24 27.63
C ALA A 145 -20.01 8.19 28.70
N VAL A 146 -18.75 7.72 28.74
CA VAL A 146 -18.16 7.11 29.95
C VAL A 146 -16.67 7.44 30.01
N ARG A 147 -16.33 8.73 30.12
CA ARG A 147 -14.97 9.20 30.48
C ARG A 147 -15.02 10.53 31.25
N HIS A 148 -16.03 10.69 32.12
CA HIS A 148 -16.15 11.85 32.99
C HIS A 148 -16.75 11.51 34.37
N ALA A 149 -16.49 10.30 34.89
CA ALA A 149 -16.92 9.87 36.21
C ALA A 149 -16.00 8.76 36.76
N ALA A 150 -14.71 9.05 36.84
CA ALA A 150 -13.74 8.19 37.56
C ALA A 150 -12.54 9.01 38.04
N TYR A 151 -12.78 10.20 38.58
CA TYR A 151 -11.85 10.96 39.41
C TYR A 151 -12.66 11.91 40.30
N HIS A 152 -13.46 11.32 41.18
CA HIS A 152 -13.89 11.93 42.45
C HIS A 152 -13.89 10.82 43.49
#